data_AF-A0A349HWD2-F1
#
_entry.id   AF-A0A349HWD2-F1
#
_cell.length_a   1.000
_cell.length_b   1.000
_cell.length_c   1.000
_cell.angle_alpha   90.00
_cell.angle_beta   90.00
_cell.angle_gamma   90.00
#
_symmetry.space_group_name_H-M   'P 1'
#
loop_
_entity.id
_entity.type
_entity.pdbx_description
1 polymer ?
#
loop_
_entity_poly.entity_id
_entity_poly.type
_entity_poly.pdbx_seq_one_letter_code
_entity_poly.pdbx_strand_id
1 'polypeptide(L)'
;MTINHKKLRHPEQSEGSLAVGVGINPSPQSSPQGEEEVGAFCHPKLVSESQTERICNFPSPREEGVGERGLSFANLEFLKPVKSNIIKQCAFTLAEVLITLGIIGVVAAMTLPTLISKADRDAKIANVKKAHSVLNQAIKLSTIDNEDYETWDSSLSIKDYVKLYFAPYMNIAVFCETYSTCNYKSSVPWKKNDGTGGYTWINFNGRYPFITNDGILYSIINNGGSDGSDGAYDTRYFGKNGIIVDVNASSPPNRFGNDVFMFIRLQSGAVVPFGYGLSDEEINADCKTRGKGLYCAEKLRRNGWRYSSDYPWYR
;
A
#
# COMPACT_ATOMS: atom_id res chain seq x y z
N MET A 1 30.00 -4.73 -42.23
CA MET A 1 29.55 -6.14 -42.24
C MET A 1 28.04 -6.15 -42.16
N THR A 2 27.39 -6.95 -43.01
CA THR A 2 25.96 -6.79 -43.34
C THR A 2 25.19 -8.04 -42.92
N ILE A 3 24.26 -7.95 -41.96
CA ILE A 3 23.36 -9.07 -41.61
C ILE A 3 21.92 -8.58 -41.38
N ASN A 4 21.11 -8.72 -42.44
CA ASN A 4 19.70 -9.13 -42.50
C ASN A 4 18.67 -8.60 -41.49
N HIS A 5 17.78 -7.74 -42.00
CA HIS A 5 16.40 -7.63 -41.52
C HIS A 5 15.62 -8.92 -41.80
N LYS A 6 14.95 -9.50 -40.79
CA LYS A 6 13.98 -10.60 -40.97
C LYS A 6 12.56 -10.07 -40.85
N LYS A 7 11.89 -9.93 -42.00
CA LYS A 7 10.51 -9.43 -42.17
C LYS A 7 9.52 -10.54 -41.77
N LEU A 8 8.72 -10.33 -40.72
CA LEU A 8 7.59 -11.21 -40.37
C LEU A 8 6.30 -10.65 -40.97
N ARG A 9 5.42 -11.56 -41.43
CA ARG A 9 4.18 -11.24 -42.14
C ARG A 9 2.97 -11.31 -41.21
N HIS A 10 1.98 -10.46 -41.48
CA HIS A 10 0.60 -10.66 -41.05
C HIS A 10 -0.05 -11.83 -41.81
N PRO A 11 -1.16 -12.34 -41.28
CA PRO A 11 -2.35 -12.58 -42.08
C PRO A 11 -3.55 -11.75 -41.58
N GLU A 12 -4.48 -11.48 -42.50
CA GLU A 12 -5.72 -10.71 -42.27
C GLU A 12 -6.89 -11.60 -41.82
N GLN A 13 -7.81 -10.96 -41.08
CA GLN A 13 -9.28 -11.10 -41.05
C GLN A 13 -9.98 -12.45 -41.37
N SER A 14 -10.97 -12.78 -40.53
CA SER A 14 -12.30 -13.20 -41.00
C SER A 14 -13.38 -12.77 -40.01
N GLU A 15 -14.40 -12.04 -40.48
CA GLU A 15 -15.61 -11.69 -39.72
C GLU A 15 -16.55 -12.90 -39.56
N GLY A 16 -17.46 -12.85 -38.58
CA GLY A 16 -18.43 -13.93 -38.35
C GLY A 16 -19.46 -13.59 -37.26
N SER A 17 -20.43 -12.74 -37.60
CA SER A 17 -21.56 -12.40 -36.72
C SER A 17 -22.72 -13.41 -36.89
N LEU A 18 -23.34 -13.83 -35.79
CA LEU A 18 -24.78 -14.10 -35.75
C LEU A 18 -25.31 -14.12 -34.30
N ALA A 19 -26.51 -13.59 -34.07
CA ALA A 19 -27.13 -13.49 -32.75
C ALA A 19 -28.54 -14.14 -32.71
N VAL A 20 -28.81 -14.92 -31.67
CA VAL A 20 -30.12 -15.37 -31.15
C VAL A 20 -29.89 -15.75 -29.66
N GLY A 21 -30.75 -15.52 -28.66
CA GLY A 21 -32.04 -14.83 -28.61
C GLY A 21 -32.99 -15.45 -27.56
N VAL A 22 -33.46 -14.63 -26.61
CA VAL A 22 -34.71 -14.78 -25.79
C VAL A 22 -34.76 -15.85 -24.66
N GLY A 23 -35.22 -15.41 -23.47
CA GLY A 23 -35.74 -16.27 -22.38
C GLY A 23 -35.94 -15.50 -21.06
N ILE A 24 -37.18 -15.35 -20.57
CA ILE A 24 -37.54 -14.41 -19.48
C ILE A 24 -38.47 -15.08 -18.44
N ASN A 25 -38.14 -14.97 -17.13
CA ASN A 25 -39.02 -15.10 -15.94
C ASN A 25 -39.79 -16.43 -15.66
N PRO A 26 -40.42 -16.62 -14.46
CA PRO A 26 -40.29 -15.91 -13.17
C PRO A 26 -40.03 -16.85 -11.95
N SER A 27 -39.95 -16.26 -10.74
CA SER A 27 -39.95 -16.93 -9.43
C SER A 27 -41.27 -17.67 -9.08
N PRO A 28 -41.29 -18.48 -8.00
CA PRO A 28 -42.10 -18.05 -6.84
C PRO A 28 -41.45 -18.28 -5.44
N GLN A 29 -42.15 -17.82 -4.41
CA GLN A 29 -41.66 -17.59 -3.03
C GLN A 29 -41.70 -18.82 -2.11
N SER A 30 -40.87 -18.82 -1.05
CA SER A 30 -41.35 -19.06 0.33
C SER A 30 -40.31 -18.61 1.39
N SER A 31 -40.76 -17.74 2.30
CA SER A 31 -40.18 -17.47 3.63
C SER A 31 -40.90 -18.39 4.66
N PRO A 32 -40.64 -18.39 5.99
CA PRO A 32 -39.97 -17.41 6.87
C PRO A 32 -38.75 -18.03 7.62
N GLN A 33 -38.07 -17.48 8.63
CA GLN A 33 -38.31 -16.33 9.54
C GLN A 33 -36.94 -15.95 10.18
N GLY A 34 -36.70 -14.69 10.52
CA GLY A 34 -35.46 -14.28 11.24
C GLY A 34 -35.17 -12.78 11.13
N GLU A 35 -35.37 -12.05 12.24
CA GLU A 35 -35.02 -10.63 12.44
C GLU A 35 -33.48 -10.45 12.53
N GLU A 36 -32.85 -9.27 12.43
CA GLU A 36 -33.24 -7.89 12.81
C GLU A 36 -32.42 -6.81 12.02
N GLU A 37 -32.79 -5.53 12.14
CA GLU A 37 -32.29 -4.35 11.38
C GLU A 37 -30.82 -3.95 11.72
N VAL A 38 -29.98 -3.40 10.82
CA VAL A 38 -29.96 -2.05 10.18
C VAL A 38 -30.08 -0.88 11.19
N GLY A 39 -29.12 0.06 11.17
CA GLY A 39 -29.09 1.22 12.08
C GLY A 39 -29.01 2.57 11.37
N ALA A 40 -29.16 3.68 12.13
CA ALA A 40 -28.91 5.03 11.62
C ALA A 40 -28.66 6.11 12.71
N PHE A 41 -28.02 7.18 12.26
CA PHE A 41 -27.77 8.52 12.85
C PHE A 41 -28.98 9.20 13.54
N CYS A 42 -28.75 10.05 14.55
CA CYS A 42 -29.17 11.48 14.57
C CYS A 42 -28.71 12.33 15.79
N HIS A 43 -28.79 13.66 15.65
CA HIS A 43 -28.35 14.73 16.56
C HIS A 43 -29.44 15.16 17.61
N PRO A 44 -29.15 16.04 18.60
CA PRO A 44 -29.88 16.11 19.88
C PRO A 44 -30.99 17.19 20.00
N LYS A 45 -31.93 16.98 20.94
CA LYS A 45 -32.61 18.08 21.69
C LYS A 45 -33.34 17.63 22.99
N LEU A 46 -33.05 18.36 24.07
CA LEU A 46 -33.89 18.76 25.22
C LEU A 46 -34.78 17.75 26.01
N VAL A 47 -34.24 17.32 27.17
CA VAL A 47 -34.82 17.37 28.54
C VAL A 47 -36.33 17.07 28.76
N SER A 48 -36.63 15.96 29.45
CA SER A 48 -37.21 15.99 30.81
C SER A 48 -37.23 14.61 31.51
N GLU A 49 -36.76 14.58 32.76
CA GLU A 49 -37.14 13.70 33.89
C GLU A 49 -37.30 12.16 33.74
N SER A 50 -36.39 11.47 34.47
CA SER A 50 -36.64 10.37 35.42
C SER A 50 -35.96 9.02 35.13
N GLN A 51 -35.40 8.46 36.22
CA GLN A 51 -34.92 7.08 36.43
C GLN A 51 -33.56 6.67 35.77
N THR A 52 -32.51 6.68 36.60
CA THR A 52 -31.36 5.76 36.69
C THR A 52 -31.58 4.38 36.03
N GLU A 53 -30.64 3.69 35.35
CA GLU A 53 -29.16 3.69 35.29
C GLU A 53 -28.68 3.35 33.85
N ARG A 54 -27.40 3.27 33.43
CA ARG A 54 -26.06 3.39 34.05
C ARG A 54 -25.04 3.76 32.95
N ILE A 55 -23.94 4.48 33.24
CA ILE A 55 -22.75 4.58 32.35
C ILE A 55 -21.47 4.41 33.19
N CYS A 56 -20.61 3.48 32.79
CA CYS A 56 -19.30 3.27 33.41
C CYS A 56 -18.29 4.34 32.97
N ASN A 57 -18.24 5.46 33.68
CA ASN A 57 -17.13 6.42 33.57
C ASN A 57 -16.21 6.32 34.78
N PHE A 58 -14.90 6.16 34.51
CA PHE A 58 -13.84 6.26 35.50
C PHE A 58 -13.79 7.69 36.09
N PRO A 59 -13.86 7.88 37.42
CA PRO A 59 -13.53 9.15 38.04
C PRO A 59 -12.01 9.33 38.13
N SER A 60 -11.52 10.51 37.78
CA SER A 60 -10.20 10.98 38.21
C SER A 60 -10.17 11.17 39.74
N PRO A 61 -9.00 11.08 40.41
CA PRO A 61 -8.90 11.34 41.84
C PRO A 61 -9.35 12.77 42.16
N ARG A 62 -10.34 12.91 43.05
CA ARG A 62 -10.73 14.19 43.64
C ARG A 62 -10.19 14.23 45.06
N GLU A 63 -9.60 15.36 45.44
CA GLU A 63 -9.18 15.61 46.82
C GLU A 63 -10.40 15.65 47.74
N GLU A 64 -10.40 14.78 48.74
CA GLU A 64 -11.15 14.92 49.98
C GLU A 64 -10.09 15.04 51.09
N GLY A 65 -10.13 16.00 52.00
CA GLY A 65 -11.31 16.65 52.57
C GLY A 65 -11.36 16.28 54.05
N VAL A 66 -10.47 16.89 54.84
CA VAL A 66 -10.29 16.54 56.26
C VAL A 66 -11.55 16.87 57.05
N GLY A 67 -12.32 15.84 57.40
CA GLY A 67 -13.47 15.92 58.29
C GLY A 67 -13.16 15.25 59.63
N GLU A 68 -12.81 16.05 60.63
CA GLU A 68 -12.60 15.55 62.00
C GLU A 68 -13.88 14.91 62.55
N ARG A 69 -13.77 13.66 62.98
CA ARG A 69 -14.73 13.05 63.91
C ARG A 69 -13.96 12.48 65.08
N GLY A 70 -13.86 13.27 66.15
CA GLY A 70 -13.32 12.81 67.42
C GLY A 70 -14.18 11.66 67.97
N LEU A 71 -13.52 10.56 68.34
CA LEU A 71 -14.12 9.50 69.15
C LEU A 71 -13.28 9.32 70.42
N SER A 72 -14.01 9.10 71.52
CA SER A 72 -13.51 9.24 72.89
C SER A 72 -12.42 8.24 73.26
N PHE A 73 -11.46 8.68 74.08
CA PHE A 73 -10.50 7.81 74.75
C PHE A 73 -11.20 6.97 75.83
N ALA A 74 -11.40 5.68 75.56
CA ALA A 74 -11.64 4.68 76.60
C ALA A 74 -11.16 3.29 76.12
N ASN A 75 -10.73 2.46 77.07
CA ASN A 75 -10.36 1.05 76.92
C ASN A 75 -9.04 0.78 76.17
N LEU A 76 -7.95 1.11 76.86
CA LEU A 76 -6.60 0.66 76.55
C LEU A 76 -6.42 -0.83 76.97
N GLU A 77 -6.98 -1.77 76.22
CA GLU A 77 -6.74 -3.20 76.43
C GLU A 77 -6.09 -3.89 75.22
N PHE A 78 -4.90 -4.45 75.47
CA PHE A 78 -4.34 -5.60 74.76
C PHE A 78 -4.19 -5.53 73.22
N LEU A 79 -3.39 -4.58 72.74
CA LEU A 79 -2.70 -4.74 71.46
C LEU A 79 -1.74 -5.94 71.53
N LYS A 80 -2.24 -7.14 71.18
CA LYS A 80 -1.37 -8.26 70.81
C LYS A 80 -0.52 -7.80 69.62
N PRO A 81 0.81 -8.00 69.62
CA PRO A 81 1.61 -7.68 68.46
C PRO A 81 1.14 -8.57 67.30
N VAL A 82 0.55 -7.96 66.28
CA VAL A 82 0.36 -8.64 64.99
C VAL A 82 1.76 -9.03 64.53
N LYS A 83 2.05 -10.33 64.53
CA LYS A 83 3.28 -10.84 63.93
C LYS A 83 3.25 -10.45 62.46
N SER A 84 4.01 -9.40 62.12
CA SER A 84 4.35 -9.10 60.75
C SER A 84 5.06 -10.32 60.18
N ASN A 85 4.33 -11.12 59.41
CA ASN A 85 4.94 -12.03 58.46
C ASN A 85 5.62 -11.14 57.43
N ILE A 86 6.91 -10.83 57.67
CA ILE A 86 7.76 -10.19 56.68
C ILE A 86 7.81 -11.14 55.49
N ILE A 87 6.94 -10.91 54.51
CA ILE A 87 7.08 -11.45 53.17
C ILE A 87 8.43 -10.92 52.71
N LYS A 88 9.44 -11.82 52.67
CA LYS A 88 10.77 -11.46 52.18
C LYS A 88 10.61 -10.92 50.78
N GLN A 89 10.73 -9.59 50.63
CA GLN A 89 10.75 -8.97 49.32
C GLN A 89 12.02 -9.46 48.62
N CYS A 90 11.86 -10.33 47.64
CA CYS A 90 12.93 -10.75 46.75
C CYS A 90 13.31 -9.56 45.87
N ALA A 91 14.18 -8.70 46.39
CA ALA A 91 14.78 -7.62 45.62
C ALA A 91 15.86 -8.19 44.71
N PHE A 92 15.74 -7.92 43.40
CA PHE A 92 16.78 -8.26 42.43
C PHE A 92 18.07 -7.52 42.76
N THR A 93 19.20 -8.21 42.68
CA THR A 93 20.50 -7.54 42.85
C THR A 93 20.82 -6.67 41.64
N LEU A 94 21.60 -5.59 41.82
CA LEU A 94 22.07 -4.75 40.71
C LEU A 94 22.76 -5.61 39.62
N ALA A 95 23.56 -6.58 40.04
CA ALA A 95 24.27 -7.49 39.13
C ALA A 95 23.30 -8.36 38.31
N GLU A 96 22.24 -8.88 38.92
CA GLU A 96 21.21 -9.68 38.25
C GLU A 96 20.42 -8.87 37.22
N VAL A 97 20.06 -7.61 37.54
CA VAL A 97 19.43 -6.69 36.59
C VAL A 97 20.38 -6.33 35.44
N LEU A 98 21.66 -6.09 35.72
CA LEU A 98 22.64 -5.76 34.67
C LEU A 98 22.93 -6.95 33.74
N ILE A 99 23.02 -8.17 34.28
CA ILE A 99 23.23 -9.39 33.48
C ILE A 99 21.99 -9.67 32.61
N THR A 100 20.77 -9.55 33.16
CA THR A 100 19.53 -9.78 32.40
C THR A 100 19.33 -8.73 31.30
N LEU A 101 19.57 -7.43 31.58
CA LEU A 101 19.55 -6.37 30.57
C LEU A 101 20.64 -6.59 29.50
N GLY A 102 21.84 -7.04 29.90
CA GLY A 102 22.92 -7.39 28.97
C GLY A 102 22.54 -8.51 28.01
N ILE A 103 21.97 -9.61 28.52
CA ILE A 103 21.50 -10.75 27.73
C ILE A 103 20.38 -10.32 26.77
N ILE A 104 19.37 -9.59 27.26
CA ILE A 104 18.27 -9.08 26.44
C ILE A 104 18.81 -8.13 25.35
N GLY A 105 19.76 -7.26 25.68
CA GLY A 105 20.40 -6.36 24.72
C GLY A 105 21.11 -7.09 23.57
N VAL A 106 21.89 -8.13 23.88
CA VAL A 106 22.57 -8.96 22.86
C VAL A 106 21.56 -9.70 21.98
N VAL A 107 20.56 -10.35 22.57
CA VAL A 107 19.53 -11.10 21.82
C VAL A 107 18.68 -10.17 20.96
N ALA A 108 18.30 -8.99 21.47
CA ALA A 108 17.55 -7.98 20.72
C ALA A 108 18.38 -7.45 19.54
N ALA A 109 19.66 -7.15 19.73
CA ALA A 109 20.55 -6.68 18.66
C ALA A 109 20.69 -7.69 17.50
N MET A 110 20.66 -8.99 17.78
CA MET A 110 20.71 -10.04 16.75
C MET A 110 19.37 -10.26 16.03
N THR A 111 18.24 -10.01 16.70
CA THR A 111 16.91 -10.39 16.19
C THR A 111 16.12 -9.24 15.57
N LEU A 112 16.19 -8.03 16.15
CA LEU A 112 15.44 -6.86 15.68
C LEU A 112 15.72 -6.49 14.21
N PRO A 113 16.97 -6.47 13.69
CA PRO A 113 17.22 -6.09 12.29
C PRO A 113 16.53 -7.05 11.29
N THR A 114 16.52 -8.35 11.61
CA THR A 114 15.89 -9.38 10.77
C THR A 114 14.37 -9.27 10.79
N LEU A 115 13.77 -8.99 11.96
CA LEU A 115 12.34 -8.79 12.09
C LEU A 115 11.87 -7.52 11.35
N ILE A 116 12.60 -6.41 11.48
CA ILE A 116 12.31 -5.15 10.79
C ILE A 116 12.43 -5.31 9.28
N SER A 117 13.51 -5.94 8.79
CA SER A 117 13.70 -6.22 7.35
C SER A 117 12.58 -7.11 6.78
N LYS A 118 12.11 -8.10 7.55
CA LYS A 118 10.95 -8.91 7.17
C LYS A 118 9.67 -8.06 7.10
N ALA A 119 9.40 -7.23 8.10
CA ALA A 119 8.20 -6.40 8.17
C ALA A 119 8.15 -5.35 7.04
N ASP A 120 9.27 -4.65 6.77
CA ASP A 120 9.41 -3.70 5.66
C ASP A 120 9.08 -4.36 4.31
N ARG A 121 9.72 -5.50 4.04
CA ARG A 121 9.49 -6.27 2.81
C ARG A 121 8.04 -6.73 2.66
N ASP A 122 7.48 -7.32 3.71
CA ASP A 122 6.13 -7.88 3.67
C ASP A 122 5.10 -6.73 3.51
N ALA A 123 5.35 -5.55 4.08
CA ALA A 123 4.59 -4.32 3.83
C ALA A 123 4.74 -3.80 2.40
N LYS A 124 5.95 -3.78 1.82
CA LYS A 124 6.17 -3.40 0.41
C LYS A 124 5.39 -4.29 -0.54
N ILE A 125 5.42 -5.62 -0.37
CA ILE A 125 4.63 -6.56 -1.18
C ILE A 125 3.14 -6.26 -1.08
N ALA A 126 2.63 -5.98 0.12
CA ALA A 126 1.24 -5.58 0.33
C ALA A 126 0.90 -4.27 -0.38
N ASN A 127 1.79 -3.26 -0.33
CA ASN A 127 1.58 -1.98 -1.01
C ASN A 127 1.63 -2.12 -2.55
N VAL A 128 2.49 -2.97 -3.13
CA VAL A 128 2.47 -3.23 -4.60
C VAL A 128 1.13 -3.83 -5.01
N LYS A 129 0.66 -4.84 -4.27
CA LYS A 129 -0.65 -5.48 -4.52
C LYS A 129 -1.80 -4.47 -4.38
N LYS A 130 -1.73 -3.61 -3.35
CA LYS A 130 -2.70 -2.54 -3.12
C LYS A 130 -2.72 -1.56 -4.28
N ALA A 131 -1.56 -1.05 -4.70
CA ALA A 131 -1.43 -0.13 -5.82
C ALA A 131 -1.98 -0.72 -7.13
N HIS A 132 -1.68 -2.00 -7.41
CA HIS A 132 -2.25 -2.73 -8.55
C HIS A 132 -3.79 -2.80 -8.50
N SER A 133 -4.35 -3.04 -7.32
CA SER A 133 -5.80 -3.08 -7.12
C SER A 133 -6.45 -1.69 -7.24
N VAL A 134 -5.86 -0.66 -6.60
CA VAL A 134 -6.34 0.73 -6.65
C VAL A 134 -6.33 1.25 -8.09
N LEU A 135 -5.30 0.97 -8.89
CA LEU A 135 -5.25 1.37 -10.29
C LEU A 135 -6.37 0.75 -11.13
N ASN A 136 -6.66 -0.54 -10.94
CA ASN A 136 -7.79 -1.20 -11.62
C ASN A 136 -9.15 -0.67 -11.15
N GLN A 137 -9.29 -0.35 -9.86
CA GLN A 137 -10.50 0.26 -9.31
C GLN A 137 -10.72 1.68 -9.84
N ALA A 138 -9.66 2.51 -9.88
CA ALA A 138 -9.73 3.88 -10.38
C ALA A 138 -10.15 3.93 -11.85
N ILE A 139 -9.58 3.09 -12.72
CA ILE A 139 -10.01 3.01 -14.12
C ILE A 139 -11.46 2.53 -14.22
N LYS A 140 -11.85 1.48 -13.48
CA LYS A 140 -13.24 0.98 -13.50
C LYS A 140 -14.25 2.05 -13.04
N LEU A 141 -13.92 2.86 -12.05
CA LEU A 141 -14.77 3.97 -11.60
C LEU A 141 -14.80 5.08 -12.65
N SER A 142 -13.65 5.45 -13.23
CA SER A 142 -13.59 6.43 -14.30
C SER A 142 -14.40 6.03 -15.53
N THR A 143 -14.44 4.74 -15.90
CA THR A 143 -15.26 4.27 -17.02
C THR A 143 -16.77 4.34 -16.79
N ILE A 144 -17.24 4.53 -15.55
CA ILE A 144 -18.66 4.75 -15.25
C ILE A 144 -19.07 6.18 -15.65
N ASP A 145 -18.18 7.15 -15.47
CA ASP A 145 -18.48 8.58 -15.71
C ASP A 145 -17.94 9.11 -17.05
N ASN A 146 -16.91 8.47 -17.63
CA ASN A 146 -16.13 8.98 -18.77
C ASN A 146 -16.00 7.98 -19.94
N GLU A 147 -16.99 7.09 -20.10
CA GLU A 147 -17.02 6.02 -21.12
C GLU A 147 -15.88 4.98 -21.00
N ASP A 148 -15.92 3.97 -21.87
CA ASP A 148 -14.91 2.90 -21.91
C ASP A 148 -13.49 3.42 -22.13
N TYR A 149 -12.50 2.77 -21.51
CA TYR A 149 -11.09 3.19 -21.54
C TYR A 149 -10.52 3.37 -22.97
N GLU A 150 -11.08 2.67 -23.96
CA GLU A 150 -10.66 2.76 -25.36
C GLU A 150 -11.05 4.10 -26.04
N THR A 151 -12.07 4.81 -25.54
CA THR A 151 -12.52 6.12 -26.08
C THR A 151 -11.85 7.31 -25.40
N TRP A 152 -11.07 7.10 -24.33
CA TRP A 152 -10.45 8.16 -23.55
C TRP A 152 -9.52 9.05 -24.39
N ASP A 153 -9.64 10.37 -24.22
CA ASP A 153 -8.96 11.35 -25.05
C ASP A 153 -7.45 11.42 -24.72
N SER A 154 -6.69 10.67 -25.52
CA SER A 154 -5.22 10.67 -25.47
C SER A 154 -4.55 11.91 -26.07
N SER A 155 -5.32 12.86 -26.62
CA SER A 155 -4.80 14.16 -27.08
C SER A 155 -4.66 15.20 -25.96
N LEU A 156 -5.34 14.97 -24.81
CA LEU A 156 -5.22 15.80 -23.62
C LEU A 156 -3.77 15.89 -23.13
N SER A 157 -3.43 17.04 -22.54
CA SER A 157 -2.18 17.18 -21.78
C SER A 157 -2.15 16.13 -20.67
N ILE A 158 -0.97 15.58 -20.33
CA ILE A 158 -0.87 14.55 -19.28
C ILE A 158 -1.48 15.02 -17.94
N LYS A 159 -1.42 16.31 -17.65
CA LYS A 159 -2.02 16.88 -16.44
C LYS A 159 -3.54 16.78 -16.47
N ASP A 160 -4.16 17.13 -17.59
CA ASP A 160 -5.60 17.16 -17.73
C ASP A 160 -6.15 15.73 -17.87
N TYR A 161 -5.45 14.86 -18.59
CA TYR A 161 -5.72 13.42 -18.66
C TYR A 161 -5.75 12.77 -17.27
N VAL A 162 -4.74 13.04 -16.41
CA VAL A 162 -4.73 12.50 -15.04
C VAL A 162 -5.81 13.15 -14.16
N LYS A 163 -6.05 14.45 -14.31
CA LYS A 163 -7.10 15.16 -13.54
C LYS A 163 -8.51 14.71 -13.90
N LEU A 164 -8.76 14.30 -15.14
CA LEU A 164 -10.03 13.78 -15.60
C LEU A 164 -10.20 12.30 -15.20
N TYR A 165 -9.26 11.45 -15.59
CA TYR A 165 -9.43 9.99 -15.55
C TYR A 165 -8.92 9.28 -14.29
N PHE A 166 -8.11 9.94 -13.45
CA PHE A 166 -7.50 9.31 -12.26
C PHE A 166 -7.77 10.07 -10.97
N ALA A 167 -7.60 11.40 -10.97
CA ALA A 167 -7.69 12.20 -9.76
C ALA A 167 -9.03 12.13 -9.00
N PRO A 168 -10.22 12.03 -9.64
CA PRO A 168 -11.49 11.91 -8.92
C PRO A 168 -11.64 10.55 -8.21
N TYR A 169 -10.91 9.54 -8.66
CA TYR A 169 -11.06 8.13 -8.25
C TYR A 169 -9.88 7.62 -7.41
N MET A 170 -8.98 8.52 -7.02
CA MET A 170 -7.80 8.23 -6.21
C MET A 170 -7.65 9.27 -5.09
N ASN A 171 -7.34 8.80 -3.88
CA ASN A 171 -7.16 9.67 -2.71
C ASN A 171 -5.81 10.40 -2.76
N ILE A 172 -5.65 11.33 -3.70
CA ILE A 172 -4.41 12.09 -3.95
C ILE A 172 -4.15 13.08 -2.81
N ALA A 173 -2.93 13.06 -2.28
CA ALA A 173 -2.42 14.01 -1.29
C ALA A 173 -1.70 15.19 -1.95
N VAL A 174 -0.87 14.92 -2.97
CA VAL A 174 -0.04 15.93 -3.64
C VAL A 174 0.31 15.52 -5.08
N PHE A 175 0.26 16.48 -6.00
CA PHE A 175 0.79 16.33 -7.35
C PHE A 175 2.28 16.70 -7.39
N CYS A 176 3.11 15.82 -7.93
CA CYS A 176 4.55 15.99 -8.02
C CYS A 176 4.93 16.83 -9.25
N GLU A 177 4.56 18.11 -9.22
CA GLU A 177 4.93 19.10 -10.25
C GLU A 177 6.44 19.17 -10.47
N THR A 178 7.22 18.96 -9.41
CA THR A 178 8.65 18.70 -9.48
C THR A 178 9.04 17.57 -8.52
N TYR A 179 10.25 17.03 -8.67
CA TYR A 179 10.80 16.03 -7.76
C TYR A 179 10.84 16.52 -6.29
N SER A 180 11.18 17.78 -6.06
CA SER A 180 11.24 18.38 -4.71
C SER A 180 9.85 18.60 -4.09
N THR A 181 8.81 18.87 -4.88
CA THR A 181 7.40 18.94 -4.41
C THR A 181 6.98 17.66 -3.68
N CYS A 182 7.52 16.51 -4.10
CA CYS A 182 7.27 15.21 -3.47
C CYS A 182 8.44 14.70 -2.61
N ASN A 183 9.28 15.62 -2.13
CA ASN A 183 10.40 15.38 -1.20
C ASN A 183 11.49 14.42 -1.74
N TYR A 184 11.54 14.19 -3.05
CA TYR A 184 12.68 13.50 -3.66
C TYR A 184 13.91 14.40 -3.70
N LYS A 185 15.10 13.80 -3.58
CA LYS A 185 16.39 14.52 -3.52
C LYS A 185 17.05 14.72 -4.89
N SER A 186 16.45 14.18 -5.96
CA SER A 186 16.99 14.18 -7.33
C SER A 186 15.85 14.09 -8.33
N SER A 187 16.04 14.65 -9.53
CA SER A 187 15.14 14.46 -10.67
C SER A 187 15.20 13.04 -11.26
N VAL A 188 16.25 12.27 -10.95
CA VAL A 188 16.41 10.83 -11.23
C VAL A 188 16.48 10.02 -9.93
N PRO A 189 15.38 9.92 -9.16
CA PRO A 189 15.42 9.36 -7.81
C PRO A 189 15.51 7.83 -7.79
N TRP A 190 14.93 7.17 -8.79
CA TRP A 190 14.80 5.72 -8.82
C TRP A 190 16.06 5.04 -9.35
N LYS A 191 16.45 3.93 -8.71
CA LYS A 191 17.72 3.24 -8.94
C LYS A 191 17.49 1.82 -9.46
N LYS A 192 18.52 1.22 -10.05
CA LYS A 192 18.52 -0.23 -10.33
C LYS A 192 18.41 -1.04 -9.03
N ASN A 193 18.07 -2.33 -9.14
CA ASN A 193 17.93 -3.20 -7.97
C ASN A 193 19.22 -3.26 -7.12
N ASP A 194 20.41 -3.34 -7.75
CA ASP A 194 21.70 -3.27 -7.06
C ASP A 194 22.00 -1.90 -6.39
N GLY A 195 21.17 -0.89 -6.61
CA GLY A 195 21.30 0.45 -6.03
C GLY A 195 22.20 1.38 -6.85
N THR A 196 22.66 0.96 -8.03
CA THR A 196 23.53 1.77 -8.90
C THR A 196 22.74 2.72 -9.81
N GLY A 197 23.30 3.94 -9.96
CA GLY A 197 22.82 4.98 -10.88
C GLY A 197 21.47 5.61 -10.50
N GLY A 198 21.09 6.64 -11.25
CA GLY A 198 19.70 7.05 -11.42
C GLY A 198 19.19 6.44 -12.73
N TYR A 199 18.03 5.79 -12.71
CA TYR A 199 17.60 4.90 -13.79
C TYR A 199 16.64 5.56 -14.77
N THR A 200 15.71 6.38 -14.26
CA THR A 200 14.84 7.24 -15.07
C THR A 200 14.36 8.46 -14.27
N TRP A 201 13.87 9.48 -14.94
CA TRP A 201 13.39 10.72 -14.35
C TRP A 201 11.97 10.59 -13.78
N ILE A 202 11.71 11.23 -12.64
CA ILE A 202 10.37 11.30 -12.06
C ILE A 202 9.44 12.18 -12.91
N ASN A 203 9.88 13.39 -13.26
CA ASN A 203 9.24 14.24 -14.25
C ASN A 203 9.98 14.07 -15.59
N PHE A 204 9.32 13.44 -16.56
CA PHE A 204 9.78 13.27 -17.94
C PHE A 204 8.61 13.58 -18.89
N ASN A 205 8.89 13.79 -20.19
CA ASN A 205 7.83 14.06 -21.16
C ASN A 205 6.75 12.96 -21.11
N GLY A 206 5.49 13.36 -21.03
CA GLY A 206 4.34 12.45 -20.91
C GLY A 206 4.09 11.84 -19.53
N ARG A 207 4.86 12.15 -18.47
CA ARG A 207 4.61 11.70 -17.07
C ARG A 207 3.96 12.78 -16.22
N TYR A 208 3.00 12.38 -15.38
CA TYR A 208 2.53 13.21 -14.27
C TYR A 208 2.45 12.38 -12.99
N PRO A 209 3.44 12.53 -12.07
CA PRO A 209 3.45 11.81 -10.81
C PRO A 209 2.60 12.51 -9.74
N PHE A 210 2.03 11.71 -8.84
CA PHE A 210 1.32 12.17 -7.65
C PHE A 210 1.45 11.14 -6.53
N ILE A 211 1.33 11.58 -5.28
CA ILE A 211 1.31 10.74 -4.08
C ILE A 211 -0.10 10.71 -3.51
N THR A 212 -0.57 9.53 -3.13
CA THR A 212 -1.84 9.33 -2.41
C THR A 212 -1.67 9.39 -0.88
N ASN A 213 -2.76 9.59 -0.15
CA ASN A 213 -2.77 9.76 1.32
C ASN A 213 -2.16 8.59 2.12
N ASP A 214 -1.96 7.43 1.49
CA ASP A 214 -1.30 6.25 2.05
C ASP A 214 0.21 6.15 1.73
N GLY A 215 0.80 7.21 1.14
CA GLY A 215 2.25 7.31 0.91
C GLY A 215 2.76 6.59 -0.34
N ILE A 216 1.87 6.12 -1.22
CA ILE A 216 2.24 5.51 -2.50
C ILE A 216 2.32 6.59 -3.58
N LEU A 217 3.38 6.60 -4.38
CA LEU A 217 3.46 7.42 -5.60
C LEU A 217 2.98 6.62 -6.81
N TYR A 218 2.18 7.27 -7.65
CA TYR A 218 1.82 6.81 -8.98
C TYR A 218 2.32 7.82 -10.01
N SER A 219 2.97 7.35 -11.07
CA SER A 219 3.37 8.14 -12.23
C SER A 219 2.67 7.58 -13.45
N ILE A 220 1.57 8.23 -13.83
CA ILE A 220 0.80 7.90 -15.03
C ILE A 220 1.53 8.48 -16.24
N ILE A 221 1.57 7.70 -17.32
CA ILE A 221 2.05 8.14 -18.63
C ILE A 221 0.86 8.27 -19.59
N ASN A 222 0.88 9.19 -20.55
CA ASN A 222 -0.08 9.18 -21.67
C ASN A 222 0.57 9.47 -23.03
N ASN A 223 1.80 9.99 -23.03
CA ASN A 223 2.60 10.20 -24.22
C ASN A 223 3.89 9.35 -24.12
N GLY A 224 4.09 8.45 -25.08
CA GLY A 224 5.29 7.64 -25.22
C GLY A 224 6.18 8.21 -26.30
N GLY A 225 7.15 9.04 -25.93
CA GLY A 225 8.08 9.65 -26.88
C GLY A 225 8.81 8.61 -27.74
N SER A 226 8.72 8.79 -29.05
CA SER A 226 9.55 8.06 -30.05
C SER A 226 10.95 8.68 -30.20
N ASP A 227 11.22 9.71 -29.39
CA ASP A 227 12.35 10.62 -29.36
C ASP A 227 13.64 9.98 -28.77
N GLY A 228 13.53 8.77 -28.21
CA GLY A 228 14.67 7.92 -27.83
C GLY A 228 15.66 8.51 -26.82
N SER A 229 15.29 8.62 -25.54
CA SER A 229 16.24 9.02 -24.48
C SER A 229 16.00 8.48 -23.07
N ASP A 230 15.01 7.61 -22.84
CA ASP A 230 14.96 6.82 -21.59
C ASP A 230 15.77 5.53 -21.75
N GLY A 231 16.99 5.51 -21.20
CA GLY A 231 17.89 4.36 -21.26
C GLY A 231 17.44 3.15 -20.43
N ALA A 232 16.36 3.26 -19.65
CA ALA A 232 15.90 2.16 -18.80
C ALA A 232 15.21 1.04 -19.57
N TYR A 233 14.25 1.37 -20.44
CA TYR A 233 13.32 0.43 -21.06
C TYR A 233 12.92 0.87 -22.49
N ASP A 234 12.49 -0.07 -23.33
CA ASP A 234 12.01 0.26 -24.68
C ASP A 234 10.68 1.03 -24.60
N THR A 235 10.69 2.28 -25.03
CA THR A 235 9.53 3.18 -25.00
C THR A 235 8.40 2.72 -25.93
N ARG A 236 8.63 1.76 -26.84
CA ARG A 236 7.57 1.17 -27.68
C ARG A 236 6.63 0.24 -26.91
N TYR A 237 7.11 -0.44 -25.86
CA TYR A 237 6.30 -1.42 -25.11
C TYR A 237 5.72 -0.87 -23.81
N PHE A 238 6.45 0.01 -23.13
CA PHE A 238 5.94 0.68 -21.93
C PHE A 238 5.15 1.94 -22.33
N GLY A 239 5.81 2.85 -23.03
CA GLY A 239 5.21 3.94 -23.81
C GLY A 239 4.04 4.68 -23.16
N LYS A 240 3.04 5.02 -23.97
CA LYS A 240 1.84 5.75 -23.55
C LYS A 240 0.98 5.03 -22.50
N ASN A 241 1.10 3.71 -22.37
CA ASN A 241 0.27 2.90 -21.47
C ASN A 241 0.95 2.60 -20.13
N GLY A 242 2.22 2.96 -19.95
CA GLY A 242 2.99 2.69 -18.75
C GLY A 242 2.49 3.41 -17.50
N ILE A 243 2.72 2.80 -16.35
CA ILE A 243 2.55 3.36 -15.01
C ILE A 243 3.75 2.94 -14.18
N ILE A 244 4.43 3.90 -13.54
CA ILE A 244 5.46 3.63 -12.53
C ILE A 244 4.83 3.85 -11.16
N VAL A 245 5.03 2.91 -10.24
CA VAL A 245 4.56 2.99 -8.85
C VAL A 245 5.76 2.95 -7.93
N ASP A 246 5.84 3.84 -6.94
CA ASP A 246 6.84 3.78 -5.86
C ASP A 246 6.09 3.61 -4.52
N VAL A 247 6.24 2.45 -3.88
CA VAL A 247 5.34 2.00 -2.78
C VAL A 247 5.64 2.61 -1.42
N ASN A 248 6.70 3.40 -1.33
CA ASN A 248 7.08 4.20 -0.15
C ASN A 248 7.56 5.62 -0.53
N ALA A 249 7.21 6.08 -1.73
CA ALA A 249 7.48 7.41 -2.27
C ALA A 249 8.95 7.83 -2.09
N SER A 250 9.25 9.01 -1.54
CA SER A 250 10.63 9.50 -1.41
C SER A 250 11.49 8.81 -0.33
N SER A 251 10.99 7.76 0.32
CA SER A 251 11.71 7.01 1.34
C SER A 251 12.75 6.07 0.70
N PRO A 252 14.06 6.23 1.00
CA PRO A 252 15.11 5.42 0.38
C PRO A 252 14.92 3.91 0.64
N PRO A 253 15.38 3.03 -0.27
CA PRO A 253 16.39 3.30 -1.30
C PRO A 253 15.88 3.53 -2.74
N ASN A 254 14.57 3.48 -2.98
CA ASN A 254 13.91 3.77 -4.27
C ASN A 254 14.42 2.89 -5.43
N ARG A 255 14.51 1.57 -5.21
CA ARG A 255 15.05 0.59 -6.16
C ARG A 255 13.94 -0.09 -6.95
N PHE A 256 14.13 -0.22 -8.27
CA PHE A 256 13.28 -1.07 -9.10
C PHE A 256 13.28 -2.52 -8.61
N GLY A 257 12.07 -3.08 -8.50
CA GLY A 257 11.82 -4.42 -7.99
C GLY A 257 11.86 -4.59 -6.47
N ASN A 258 12.06 -3.54 -5.68
CA ASN A 258 11.93 -3.59 -4.22
C ASN A 258 10.94 -2.52 -3.73
N ASP A 259 11.13 -1.30 -4.22
CA ASP A 259 10.36 -0.10 -3.86
C ASP A 259 9.57 0.42 -5.08
N VAL A 260 10.19 0.36 -6.27
CA VAL A 260 9.64 0.88 -7.53
C VAL A 260 9.21 -0.27 -8.45
N PHE A 261 8.01 -0.17 -9.02
CA PHE A 261 7.36 -1.21 -9.79
C PHE A 261 6.70 -0.64 -11.04
N MET A 262 6.56 -1.46 -12.09
CA MET A 262 6.03 -1.04 -13.38
C MET A 262 4.78 -1.85 -13.74
N PHE A 263 3.78 -1.14 -14.24
CA PHE A 263 2.52 -1.67 -14.73
C PHE A 263 2.21 -1.07 -16.10
N ILE A 264 1.36 -1.74 -16.87
CA ILE A 264 0.83 -1.23 -18.14
C ILE A 264 -0.68 -1.36 -18.16
N ARG A 265 -1.34 -0.41 -18.83
CA ARG A 265 -2.75 -0.48 -19.20
C ARG A 265 -2.92 -1.25 -20.51
N LEU A 266 -3.83 -2.20 -20.52
CA LEU A 266 -4.30 -2.88 -21.73
C LEU A 266 -5.38 -2.04 -22.42
N GLN A 267 -5.77 -2.40 -23.65
CA GLN A 267 -6.88 -1.73 -24.35
C GLN A 267 -8.21 -1.83 -23.56
N SER A 268 -8.48 -2.99 -22.95
CA SER A 268 -9.61 -3.20 -22.01
C SER A 268 -9.59 -2.37 -20.71
N GLY A 269 -8.68 -1.39 -20.55
CA GLY A 269 -8.47 -0.63 -19.32
C GLY A 269 -7.81 -1.41 -18.17
N ALA A 270 -7.79 -2.75 -18.23
CA ALA A 270 -7.14 -3.59 -17.23
C ALA A 270 -5.66 -3.20 -17.03
N VAL A 271 -5.27 -2.97 -15.78
CA VAL A 271 -3.88 -2.72 -15.41
C VAL A 271 -3.23 -4.03 -15.02
N VAL A 272 -2.10 -4.35 -15.65
CA VAL A 272 -1.32 -5.57 -15.40
C VAL A 272 0.14 -5.21 -15.15
N PRO A 273 0.91 -6.03 -14.40
CA PRO A 273 2.34 -5.84 -14.26
C PRO A 273 3.05 -5.77 -15.62
N PHE A 274 4.10 -4.95 -15.71
CA PHE A 274 4.92 -4.94 -16.90
C PHE A 274 5.62 -6.30 -17.06
N GLY A 275 5.61 -6.83 -18.28
CA GLY A 275 6.09 -8.20 -18.57
C GLY A 275 5.07 -9.32 -18.37
N TYR A 276 3.77 -9.03 -18.14
CA TYR A 276 2.75 -10.06 -17.86
C TYR A 276 2.70 -11.25 -18.85
N GLY A 277 2.95 -11.01 -20.14
CA GLY A 277 2.95 -12.01 -21.20
C GLY A 277 4.30 -12.69 -21.48
N LEU A 278 5.35 -12.40 -20.71
CA LEU A 278 6.69 -12.97 -20.90
C LEU A 278 6.85 -14.35 -20.23
N SER A 279 7.88 -15.09 -20.65
CA SER A 279 8.28 -16.35 -19.99
C SER A 279 8.82 -16.13 -18.57
N ASP A 280 8.79 -17.16 -17.73
CA ASP A 280 9.42 -17.09 -16.40
C ASP A 280 10.94 -16.92 -16.53
N GLU A 281 11.57 -17.44 -17.58
CA GLU A 281 12.98 -17.26 -17.90
C GLU A 281 13.32 -15.78 -18.13
N GLU A 282 12.54 -15.06 -18.93
CA GLU A 282 12.72 -13.62 -19.17
C GLU A 282 12.48 -12.79 -17.90
N ILE A 283 11.43 -13.11 -17.14
CA ILE A 283 11.09 -12.43 -15.89
C ILE A 283 12.19 -12.66 -14.84
N ASN A 284 12.76 -13.86 -14.74
CA ASN A 284 13.87 -14.16 -13.83
C ASN A 284 15.22 -13.60 -14.32
N ALA A 285 15.41 -13.47 -15.64
CA ALA A 285 16.58 -12.80 -16.20
C ALA A 285 16.59 -11.29 -15.91
N ASP A 286 15.42 -10.67 -15.81
CA ASP A 286 15.24 -9.25 -15.46
C ASP A 286 15.16 -8.98 -13.95
N CYS A 287 14.32 -9.74 -13.25
CA CYS A 287 14.08 -9.63 -11.82
C CYS A 287 15.14 -10.40 -11.01
N LYS A 288 16.37 -9.88 -11.04
CA LYS A 288 17.52 -10.32 -10.24
C LYS A 288 18.31 -9.12 -9.71
N THR A 289 19.25 -9.33 -8.77
CA THR A 289 19.98 -8.24 -8.10
C THR A 289 20.71 -7.30 -9.05
N ARG A 290 21.43 -7.84 -10.06
CA ARG A 290 22.08 -7.07 -11.13
C ARG A 290 21.24 -7.00 -12.42
N GLY A 291 19.94 -7.24 -12.31
CA GLY A 291 18.98 -7.06 -13.40
C GLY A 291 18.41 -5.65 -13.39
N LYS A 292 17.48 -5.37 -14.32
CA LYS A 292 16.82 -4.06 -14.39
C LYS A 292 15.67 -3.92 -13.39
N GLY A 293 15.03 -5.04 -13.00
CA GLY A 293 13.95 -5.07 -12.03
C GLY A 293 12.61 -4.52 -12.54
N LEU A 294 12.43 -4.44 -13.86
CA LEU A 294 11.22 -3.94 -14.51
C LEU A 294 10.05 -4.92 -14.37
N TYR A 295 10.31 -6.22 -14.50
CA TYR A 295 9.30 -7.28 -14.49
C TYR A 295 9.06 -7.88 -13.08
N CYS A 296 9.66 -7.29 -12.06
CA CYS A 296 9.57 -7.78 -10.68
C CYS A 296 8.16 -7.73 -10.08
N ALA A 297 7.28 -6.84 -10.58
CA ALA A 297 5.85 -6.84 -10.22
C ALA A 297 5.13 -8.10 -10.73
N GLU A 298 5.48 -8.59 -11.93
CA GLU A 298 4.91 -9.80 -12.49
C GLU A 298 5.37 -11.05 -11.72
N LYS A 299 6.66 -11.09 -11.33
CA LYS A 299 7.18 -12.16 -10.46
C LYS A 299 6.41 -12.24 -9.13
N LEU A 300 6.11 -11.10 -8.49
CA LEU A 300 5.26 -11.07 -7.30
C LEU A 300 3.83 -11.54 -7.59
N ARG A 301 3.22 -11.11 -8.71
CA ARG A 301 1.85 -11.51 -9.09
C ARG A 301 1.75 -13.02 -9.33
N ARG A 302 2.72 -13.63 -10.04
CA ARG A 302 2.76 -15.09 -10.29
C ARG A 302 2.87 -15.89 -9.00
N ASN A 303 3.62 -15.39 -8.01
CA ASN A 303 3.66 -15.95 -6.66
C ASN A 303 2.50 -15.49 -5.74
N GLY A 304 1.37 -15.05 -6.29
CA GLY A 304 0.17 -14.68 -5.53
C GLY A 304 0.34 -13.50 -4.57
N TRP A 305 1.26 -12.58 -4.88
CA TRP A 305 1.67 -11.45 -4.02
C TRP A 305 2.24 -11.90 -2.68
N ARG A 306 3.16 -12.87 -2.72
CA ARG A 306 3.86 -13.40 -1.54
C ARG A 306 5.38 -13.30 -1.70
N TYR A 307 6.07 -13.23 -0.57
CA TYR A 307 7.51 -13.40 -0.53
C TYR A 307 7.91 -14.80 -1.06
N SER A 308 9.04 -14.86 -1.76
CA SER A 308 9.74 -16.10 -2.09
C SER A 308 11.24 -15.91 -1.89
N SER A 309 11.95 -16.98 -1.52
CA SER A 309 13.38 -16.96 -1.22
C SER A 309 14.27 -16.67 -2.44
N ASP A 310 13.77 -16.91 -3.66
CA ASP A 310 14.44 -16.62 -4.93
C ASP A 310 14.16 -15.19 -5.45
N TYR A 311 13.37 -14.40 -4.73
CA TYR A 311 13.12 -13.01 -5.09
C TYR A 311 14.32 -12.13 -4.67
N PRO A 312 14.82 -11.25 -5.56
CA PRO A 312 16.06 -10.51 -5.33
C PRO A 312 15.87 -9.27 -4.43
N TRP A 313 15.35 -9.49 -3.22
CA TRP A 313 15.27 -8.45 -2.18
C TRP A 313 16.68 -8.02 -1.79
N TYR A 314 16.98 -6.73 -1.96
CA TYR A 314 18.26 -6.18 -1.58
C TYR A 314 18.31 -6.01 -0.05
N ARG A 315 19.42 -6.41 0.57
CA ARG A 315 19.67 -6.31 2.02
C ARG A 315 20.46 -5.04 2.36
#